data_AF-E2BGX7-F1
#
_entry.id   AF-E2BGX7-F1
#
_cell.length_a   1.000
_cell.length_b   1.000
_cell.length_c   1.000
_cell.angle_alpha   90.00
_cell.angle_beta   90.00
_cell.angle_gamma   90.00
#
_symmetry.space_group_name_H-M   'P 1'
#
loop_
_entity.id
_entity.type
_entity.pdbx_description
1 polymer ?
#
loop_
_entity_poly.entity_id
_entity_poly.type
_entity_poly.pdbx_seq_one_letter_code
_entity_poly.pdbx_strand_id
1 'polypeptide(L)'
;MRPRFRQRWTPQQRDDVPDKCDTSYDAISIIRREIFIFKGRYLWRIGEQGIYEGYPAEITRLFNLPLDIDYVDAVYERLDKKIVFFIGREYYVFNANILEAGYPKPLTYLGLPASLEKIDGAMVWGYNNRTYFFSGSKYWRFDESINYIELDYPRDINMFAGIGSNIDAVFQWKDHKTYFFKGKGFWEFDDLRMKVAHEKQKLSGPVWMGCPPEVETNDVETNLPRKSRIMTTSSASATASILAIVAMSFFNSL
;
A
#
# COMPACT_ATOMS: atom_id res chain seq x y z
N MET A 1 35.81 -35.12 -23.85
CA MET A 1 34.71 -34.79 -22.93
C MET A 1 34.55 -33.28 -22.89
N ARG A 2 33.39 -32.72 -23.28
CA ARG A 2 33.11 -31.27 -23.15
C ARG A 2 32.36 -31.03 -21.84
N PRO A 3 32.70 -30.01 -21.04
CA PRO A 3 31.99 -29.75 -19.80
C PRO A 3 30.57 -29.25 -20.14
N ARG A 4 29.55 -29.91 -19.60
CA ARG A 4 28.18 -29.37 -19.58
C ARG A 4 28.15 -28.23 -18.58
N PHE A 5 28.12 -26.99 -19.07
CA PHE A 5 27.74 -25.85 -18.25
C PHE A 5 26.29 -26.05 -17.80
N ARG A 6 26.10 -26.34 -16.51
CA ARG A 6 24.79 -26.16 -15.87
C ARG A 6 24.53 -24.67 -15.83
N GLN A 7 23.63 -24.17 -16.68
CA GLN A 7 23.12 -22.83 -16.49
C GLN A 7 22.45 -22.78 -15.13
N ARG A 8 23.05 -21.97 -14.25
CA ARG A 8 22.45 -21.60 -12.98
C ARG A 8 21.26 -20.72 -13.33
N TRP A 9 20.07 -21.30 -13.33
CA TRP A 9 18.82 -20.55 -13.41
C TRP A 9 18.77 -19.61 -12.22
N THR A 10 19.06 -18.34 -12.45
CA THR A 10 18.61 -17.24 -11.59
C THR A 10 17.15 -17.01 -11.95
N PRO A 11 16.20 -17.14 -11.00
CA PRO A 11 14.82 -16.75 -11.25
C PRO A 11 14.81 -15.32 -11.77
N GLN A 12 14.06 -15.09 -12.85
CA GLN A 12 13.94 -13.77 -13.46
C GLN A 12 13.26 -12.85 -12.45
N GLN A 13 13.99 -11.86 -11.95
CA GLN A 13 13.45 -10.86 -11.06
C GLN A 13 12.37 -10.12 -11.84
N ARG A 14 11.15 -10.15 -11.31
CA ARG A 14 9.99 -9.55 -11.97
C ARG A 14 10.02 -8.04 -11.71
N ASP A 15 10.12 -7.27 -12.78
CA ASP A 15 10.27 -5.80 -12.71
C ASP A 15 8.95 -5.09 -12.36
N ASP A 16 7.82 -5.80 -12.32
CA ASP A 16 6.48 -5.28 -11.99
C ASP A 16 6.10 -5.39 -10.50
N VAL A 17 6.98 -5.93 -9.65
CA VAL A 17 6.72 -6.03 -8.21
C VAL A 17 6.81 -4.64 -7.57
N PRO A 18 5.74 -4.15 -6.91
CA PRO A 18 5.73 -2.81 -6.34
C PRO A 18 6.66 -2.69 -5.11
N ASP A 19 7.35 -1.56 -5.00
CA ASP A 19 8.10 -1.20 -3.79
C ASP A 19 7.12 -0.78 -2.69
N LYS A 20 7.04 -1.57 -1.61
CA LYS A 20 6.16 -1.29 -0.47
C LYS A 20 6.45 0.04 0.23
N CYS A 21 7.66 0.59 0.07
CA CYS A 21 8.05 1.86 0.68
C CYS A 21 7.88 3.04 -0.28
N ASP A 22 7.60 2.78 -1.56
CA ASP A 22 7.47 3.82 -2.58
C ASP A 22 6.30 3.54 -3.55
N THR A 23 5.09 3.43 -3.01
CA THR A 23 3.89 3.15 -3.82
C THR A 23 2.62 3.79 -3.26
N SER A 24 1.64 4.02 -4.14
CA SER A 24 0.23 4.14 -3.74
C SER A 24 -0.43 2.76 -3.69
N TYR A 25 -1.71 2.72 -3.33
CA TYR A 25 -2.50 1.49 -3.26
C TYR A 25 -3.74 1.64 -4.14
N ASP A 26 -4.21 0.54 -4.71
CA ASP A 26 -5.42 0.55 -5.55
C ASP A 26 -6.65 0.20 -4.73
N ALA A 27 -6.50 -0.59 -3.65
CA ALA A 27 -7.55 -0.85 -2.69
C ALA A 27 -6.97 -1.29 -1.33
N ILE A 28 -7.70 -1.05 -0.25
CA ILE A 28 -7.35 -1.53 1.10
C ILE A 28 -8.62 -1.99 1.81
N SER A 29 -8.56 -3.12 2.52
CA SER A 29 -9.63 -3.55 3.42
C SER A 29 -9.08 -4.32 4.61
N ILE A 30 -9.83 -4.30 5.72
CA ILE A 30 -9.74 -5.39 6.69
C ILE A 30 -10.53 -6.58 6.16
N ILE A 31 -9.91 -7.76 6.17
CA ILE A 31 -10.57 -9.04 5.93
C ILE A 31 -10.18 -9.95 7.08
N ARG A 32 -11.15 -10.50 7.81
CA ARG A 32 -10.91 -11.42 8.95
C ARG A 32 -9.87 -10.89 9.97
N ARG A 33 -9.95 -9.59 10.29
CA ARG A 33 -9.04 -8.90 11.23
C ARG A 33 -7.60 -8.75 10.74
N GLU A 34 -7.33 -8.84 9.45
CA GLU A 34 -6.02 -8.57 8.85
C GLU A 34 -6.16 -7.51 7.77
N ILE A 35 -5.12 -6.70 7.55
CA ILE A 35 -5.12 -5.73 6.45
C ILE A 35 -4.70 -6.44 5.18
N PHE A 36 -5.45 -6.19 4.12
CA PHE A 36 -5.07 -6.50 2.76
C PHE A 36 -4.91 -5.19 1.99
N ILE A 37 -3.71 -4.97 1.45
CA ILE A 37 -3.38 -3.80 0.63
C ILE A 37 -3.10 -4.31 -0.78
N PHE A 38 -3.82 -3.81 -1.77
CA PHE A 38 -3.74 -4.25 -3.17
C PHE A 38 -3.00 -3.20 -4.01
N LYS A 39 -2.13 -3.67 -4.90
CA LYS A 39 -1.43 -2.84 -5.89
C LYS A 39 -1.11 -3.63 -7.15
N GLY A 40 -1.70 -3.22 -8.27
CA GLY A 40 -1.71 -3.98 -9.51
C GLY A 40 -2.17 -5.41 -9.22
N ARG A 41 -1.40 -6.37 -9.72
CA ARG A 41 -1.66 -7.81 -9.51
C ARG A 41 -1.21 -8.36 -8.18
N TYR A 42 -0.67 -7.52 -7.32
CA TYR A 42 -0.07 -7.91 -6.06
C TYR A 42 -0.92 -7.44 -4.88
N LEU A 43 -0.77 -8.13 -3.76
CA LEU A 43 -1.25 -7.65 -2.47
C LEU A 43 -0.23 -7.92 -1.37
N TRP A 44 -0.34 -7.17 -0.28
CA TRP A 44 0.28 -7.48 1.01
C TRP A 44 -0.80 -7.89 2.00
N ARG A 45 -0.48 -8.87 2.85
CA ARG A 45 -1.28 -9.26 4.00
C ARG A 45 -0.55 -8.90 5.29
N ILE A 46 -1.22 -8.17 6.17
CA ILE A 46 -0.62 -7.60 7.37
C ILE A 46 -1.41 -8.05 8.60
N GLY A 47 -0.72 -8.79 9.47
CA GLY A 47 -1.22 -9.28 10.75
C GLY A 47 -0.82 -8.37 11.92
N GLU A 48 -0.88 -8.91 13.14
CA GLU A 48 -0.53 -8.15 14.35
C GLU A 48 0.98 -7.89 14.48
N GLN A 49 1.81 -8.76 13.91
CA GLN A 49 3.27 -8.66 13.91
C GLN A 49 3.83 -7.94 12.66
N GLY A 50 2.95 -7.36 11.83
CA GLY A 50 3.33 -6.71 10.57
C GLY A 50 3.06 -7.57 9.34
N ILE A 51 3.80 -7.32 8.27
CA ILE A 51 3.63 -7.98 6.97
C ILE A 51 4.05 -9.45 7.10
N TYR A 52 3.20 -10.38 6.64
CA TYR A 52 3.54 -11.80 6.60
C TYR A 52 4.70 -12.09 5.63
N GLU A 53 5.45 -13.16 5.90
CA GLU A 53 6.52 -13.62 5.01
C GLU A 53 5.97 -14.05 3.64
N GLY A 54 6.73 -13.78 2.58
CA GLY A 54 6.37 -14.13 1.21
C GLY A 54 5.35 -13.19 0.56
N TYR A 55 5.24 -11.96 1.07
CA TYR A 55 4.49 -10.87 0.45
C TYR A 55 5.45 -9.76 -0.08
N PRO A 56 5.10 -9.04 -1.16
CA PRO A 56 3.84 -9.12 -1.89
C PRO A 56 3.63 -10.45 -2.62
N ALA A 57 2.38 -10.84 -2.80
CA ALA A 57 2.00 -12.04 -3.54
C ALA A 57 0.93 -11.70 -4.56
N GLU A 58 0.84 -12.47 -5.65
CA GLU A 58 -0.24 -12.28 -6.62
C GLU A 58 -1.62 -12.45 -5.97
N ILE A 59 -2.60 -11.66 -6.40
CA ILE A 59 -3.97 -11.70 -5.86
C ILE A 59 -4.56 -13.11 -5.98
N THR A 60 -4.30 -13.77 -7.11
CA THR A 60 -4.73 -15.14 -7.46
C THR A 60 -4.23 -16.20 -6.48
N ARG A 61 -3.17 -15.93 -5.70
CA ARG A 61 -2.67 -16.85 -4.66
C ARG A 61 -3.69 -17.04 -3.52
N LEU A 62 -4.48 -16.01 -3.23
CA LEU A 62 -5.41 -16.01 -2.09
C LEU A 62 -6.87 -15.96 -2.51
N PHE A 63 -7.17 -15.27 -3.61
CA PHE A 63 -8.52 -15.11 -4.12
C PHE A 63 -8.59 -15.67 -5.52
N ASN A 64 -9.51 -16.60 -5.76
CA ASN A 64 -9.69 -17.22 -7.08
C ASN A 64 -10.44 -16.27 -8.03
N LEU A 65 -9.87 -15.09 -8.30
CA LEU A 65 -10.33 -14.21 -9.37
C LEU A 65 -10.16 -14.90 -10.73
N PRO A 66 -10.99 -14.56 -11.74
CA PRO A 66 -10.76 -14.96 -13.13
C PRO A 66 -9.34 -14.64 -13.60
N LEU A 67 -8.75 -15.52 -14.43
CA LEU A 67 -7.32 -15.45 -14.81
C LEU A 67 -6.95 -14.19 -15.62
N ASP A 68 -7.92 -13.55 -16.23
CA ASP A 68 -7.79 -12.31 -17.01
C ASP A 68 -7.86 -11.06 -16.13
N ILE A 69 -8.15 -11.20 -14.83
CA ILE A 69 -8.25 -10.10 -13.87
C ILE A 69 -7.05 -10.13 -12.94
N ASP A 70 -6.30 -9.03 -12.97
CA ASP A 70 -5.06 -8.87 -12.21
C ASP A 70 -5.01 -7.53 -11.47
N TYR A 71 -6.15 -6.93 -11.19
CA TYR A 71 -6.26 -5.72 -10.38
C TYR A 71 -7.62 -5.68 -9.67
N VAL A 72 -7.76 -4.78 -8.70
CA VAL A 72 -9.02 -4.48 -8.00
C VAL A 72 -9.12 -2.97 -7.80
N ASP A 73 -10.31 -2.40 -7.97
CA ASP A 73 -10.53 -0.96 -7.77
C ASP A 73 -10.96 -0.62 -6.34
N ALA A 74 -11.72 -1.52 -5.71
CA ALA A 74 -12.09 -1.40 -4.30
C ALA A 74 -12.41 -2.78 -3.71
N VAL A 75 -12.28 -2.90 -2.39
CA VAL A 75 -12.60 -4.13 -1.64
C VAL A 75 -13.22 -3.79 -0.30
N TYR A 76 -14.19 -4.58 0.16
CA TYR A 76 -14.65 -4.53 1.54
C TYR A 76 -15.17 -5.89 2.04
N GLU A 77 -15.14 -6.10 3.36
CA GLU A 77 -15.79 -7.25 4.02
C GLU A 77 -17.21 -6.85 4.48
N ARG A 78 -18.23 -7.59 4.02
CA ARG A 78 -19.63 -7.42 4.42
C ARG A 78 -19.88 -7.92 5.83
N LEU A 79 -21.03 -7.55 6.40
CA LEU A 79 -21.47 -8.01 7.71
C LEU A 79 -21.65 -9.54 7.78
N ASP A 80 -22.08 -10.17 6.69
CA ASP A 80 -22.19 -11.64 6.55
C ASP A 80 -20.85 -12.33 6.29
N LYS A 81 -19.74 -11.59 6.41
CA LYS A 81 -18.37 -12.06 6.25
C LYS A 81 -18.01 -12.44 4.81
N LYS A 82 -18.82 -12.15 3.81
CA LYS A 82 -18.39 -12.24 2.42
C LYS A 82 -17.52 -11.04 2.05
N ILE A 83 -16.63 -11.24 1.08
CA ILE A 83 -15.71 -10.21 0.60
C ILE A 83 -16.21 -9.76 -0.76
N VAL A 84 -16.32 -8.45 -0.95
CA VAL A 84 -16.75 -7.87 -2.23
C VAL A 84 -15.56 -7.20 -2.88
N PHE A 85 -15.29 -7.57 -4.13
CA PHE A 85 -14.33 -6.90 -4.98
C PHE A 85 -15.06 -6.11 -6.06
N PHE A 86 -14.69 -4.86 -6.25
CA PHE A 86 -15.13 -4.03 -7.36
C PHE A 86 -14.03 -3.97 -8.40
N ILE A 87 -14.38 -4.29 -9.65
CA ILE A 87 -13.46 -4.32 -10.80
C ILE A 87 -14.22 -3.73 -11.99
N GLY A 88 -13.83 -2.52 -12.38
CA GLY A 88 -14.51 -1.71 -13.38
C GLY A 88 -16.00 -1.58 -13.08
N ARG A 89 -16.83 -1.93 -14.06
CA ARG A 89 -18.30 -1.83 -14.00
C ARG A 89 -18.97 -3.07 -13.39
N GLU A 90 -18.19 -3.92 -12.73
CA GLU A 90 -18.66 -5.17 -12.13
C GLU A 90 -18.24 -5.29 -10.67
N TYR A 91 -18.94 -6.14 -9.95
CA TYR A 91 -18.56 -6.57 -8.62
C TYR A 91 -18.65 -8.09 -8.48
N TYR A 92 -17.79 -8.63 -7.63
CA TYR A 92 -17.62 -10.04 -7.35
C TYR A 92 -17.82 -10.25 -5.85
N VAL A 93 -18.50 -11.33 -5.47
CA VAL A 93 -18.69 -11.69 -4.06
C VAL A 93 -18.01 -13.02 -3.79
N PHE A 94 -17.16 -13.04 -2.78
CA PHE A 94 -16.39 -14.20 -2.36
C PHE A 94 -16.81 -14.66 -0.97
N ASN A 95 -16.95 -15.97 -0.81
CA ASN A 95 -16.97 -16.62 0.49
C ASN A 95 -15.58 -17.22 0.74
N ALA A 96 -14.83 -16.60 1.66
CA ALA A 96 -13.40 -16.84 1.82
C ALA A 96 -12.64 -16.62 0.50
N ASN A 97 -12.15 -17.70 -0.13
CA ASN A 97 -11.44 -17.67 -1.41
C ASN A 97 -12.27 -18.20 -2.59
N ILE A 98 -13.55 -18.50 -2.38
CA ILE A 98 -14.44 -19.08 -3.40
C ILE A 98 -15.36 -17.99 -3.94
N LEU A 99 -15.36 -17.82 -5.26
CA LEU A 99 -16.31 -16.94 -5.96
C LEU A 99 -17.73 -17.51 -5.85
N GLU A 100 -18.67 -16.68 -5.39
CA GLU A 100 -20.06 -17.09 -5.25
C GLU A 100 -20.74 -17.27 -6.62
N ALA A 101 -21.68 -18.21 -6.70
CA ALA A 101 -22.41 -18.49 -7.93
C ALA A 101 -23.21 -17.26 -8.41
N GLY A 102 -23.18 -17.01 -9.72
CA GLY A 102 -23.89 -15.90 -10.35
C GLY A 102 -23.18 -14.54 -10.28
N TYR A 103 -21.88 -14.54 -9.95
CA TYR A 103 -20.98 -13.40 -10.08
C TYR A 103 -19.98 -13.60 -11.23
N PRO A 104 -19.48 -12.53 -11.86
CA PRO A 104 -19.74 -11.11 -11.54
C PRO A 104 -21.16 -10.63 -11.83
N LYS A 105 -21.51 -9.49 -11.26
CA LYS A 105 -22.73 -8.73 -11.58
C LYS A 105 -22.35 -7.29 -11.91
N PRO A 106 -23.11 -6.60 -12.78
CA PRO A 106 -22.86 -5.20 -13.08
C PRO A 106 -23.22 -4.32 -11.88
N LEU A 107 -22.54 -3.17 -11.73
CA LEU A 107 -22.80 -2.22 -10.64
C LEU A 107 -24.27 -1.75 -10.57
N THR A 108 -24.98 -1.74 -11.71
CA THR A 108 -26.40 -1.39 -11.78
C THR A 108 -27.30 -2.30 -10.94
N TYR A 109 -26.89 -3.53 -10.63
CA TYR A 109 -27.63 -4.42 -9.72
C TYR A 109 -27.61 -3.92 -8.27
N LEU A 110 -26.65 -3.08 -7.91
CA LEU A 110 -26.60 -2.42 -6.61
C LEU A 110 -27.41 -1.11 -6.61
N GLY A 111 -27.95 -0.68 -7.75
CA GLY A 111 -28.62 0.61 -7.92
C GLY A 111 -27.70 1.76 -8.31
N LEU A 112 -26.45 1.47 -8.69
CA LEU A 112 -25.51 2.47 -9.19
C LEU A 112 -25.82 2.85 -10.66
N PRO A 113 -25.51 4.09 -11.09
CA PRO A 113 -25.84 4.53 -12.44
C PRO A 113 -24.98 3.82 -13.50
N ALA A 114 -25.57 3.51 -14.65
CA ALA A 114 -24.90 2.80 -15.75
C ALA A 114 -23.69 3.57 -16.36
N SER A 115 -23.61 4.88 -16.11
CA SER A 115 -22.48 5.72 -16.50
C SER A 115 -21.28 5.61 -15.55
N LEU A 116 -21.43 4.99 -14.38
CA LEU A 116 -20.34 4.83 -13.42
C LEU A 116 -19.36 3.78 -13.91
N GLU A 117 -18.08 4.13 -13.93
CA GLU A 117 -17.06 3.27 -14.53
C GLU A 117 -16.37 2.34 -13.53
N LYS A 118 -16.27 2.78 -12.27
CA LYS A 118 -15.68 2.03 -11.16
C LYS A 118 -16.02 2.62 -9.79
N ILE A 119 -15.67 1.88 -8.75
CA ILE A 119 -15.69 2.29 -7.34
C ILE A 119 -14.25 2.48 -6.87
N ASP A 120 -13.92 3.66 -6.35
CA ASP A 120 -12.59 4.02 -5.85
C ASP A 120 -12.35 3.57 -4.39
N GLY A 121 -13.43 3.34 -3.65
CA GLY A 121 -13.34 2.92 -2.26
C GLY A 121 -14.67 2.39 -1.74
N ALA A 122 -14.62 1.40 -0.86
CA ALA A 122 -15.78 0.81 -0.24
C ALA A 122 -15.49 0.45 1.21
N MET A 123 -16.44 0.72 2.11
CA MET A 123 -16.32 0.30 3.51
C MET A 123 -17.69 0.07 4.15
N VAL A 124 -17.75 -0.83 5.13
CA VAL A 124 -18.79 -0.75 6.15
C VAL A 124 -18.34 0.31 7.15
N TRP A 125 -19.10 1.41 7.26
CA TRP A 125 -18.72 2.51 8.12
C TRP A 125 -19.18 2.26 9.56
N GLY A 126 -18.24 2.13 10.50
CA GLY A 126 -18.56 1.74 11.88
C GLY A 126 -19.39 2.77 12.66
N TYR A 127 -19.54 4.01 12.16
CA TYR A 127 -20.40 5.01 12.79
C TYR A 127 -21.89 4.59 12.79
N ASN A 128 -22.35 3.95 11.71
CA ASN A 128 -23.76 3.57 11.56
C ASN A 128 -23.99 2.18 10.94
N ASN A 129 -22.93 1.39 10.74
CA ASN A 129 -22.93 0.06 10.13
C ASN A 129 -23.56 0.00 8.73
N ARG A 130 -23.63 1.12 8.01
CA ARG A 130 -24.03 1.14 6.60
C ARG A 130 -22.82 0.98 5.71
N THR A 131 -23.03 0.41 4.53
CA THR A 131 -21.98 0.28 3.52
C THR A 131 -21.93 1.57 2.70
N TYR A 132 -20.73 2.08 2.43
CA TYR A 132 -20.49 3.28 1.65
C TYR A 132 -19.60 2.95 0.45
N PHE A 133 -19.99 3.45 -0.72
CA PHE A 133 -19.21 3.39 -1.94
C PHE A 133 -18.79 4.80 -2.35
N PHE A 134 -17.54 4.95 -2.78
CA PHE A 134 -16.94 6.23 -3.19
C PHE A 134 -16.48 6.12 -4.64
N SER A 135 -16.73 7.17 -5.44
CA SER A 135 -16.22 7.27 -6.80
C SER A 135 -16.14 8.73 -7.23
N GLY A 136 -14.95 9.17 -7.63
CA GLY A 136 -14.68 10.54 -8.03
C GLY A 136 -15.02 11.55 -6.94
N SER A 137 -15.98 12.43 -7.21
CA SER A 137 -16.48 13.44 -6.26
C SER A 137 -17.75 13.02 -5.52
N LYS A 138 -18.18 11.77 -5.66
CA LYS A 138 -19.47 11.29 -5.16
C LYS A 138 -19.31 10.08 -4.25
N TYR A 139 -20.30 9.90 -3.39
CA TYR A 139 -20.46 8.70 -2.61
C TYR A 139 -21.93 8.27 -2.52
N TRP A 140 -22.14 6.98 -2.29
CA TRP A 140 -23.45 6.36 -2.12
C TRP A 140 -23.50 5.60 -0.80
N ARG A 141 -24.66 5.58 -0.17
CA ARG A 141 -24.95 4.69 0.96
C ARG A 141 -25.76 3.52 0.46
N PHE A 142 -25.31 2.32 0.78
CA PHE A 142 -25.89 1.05 0.34
C PHE A 142 -26.58 0.35 1.50
N ASP A 143 -27.82 -0.07 1.27
CA ASP A 143 -28.58 -0.88 2.21
C ASP A 143 -28.41 -2.37 1.87
N GLU A 144 -27.58 -3.04 2.67
CA GLU A 144 -27.31 -4.47 2.57
C GLU A 144 -28.56 -5.35 2.75
N SER A 145 -29.60 -4.86 3.44
CA SER A 145 -30.80 -5.66 3.74
C SER A 145 -31.73 -5.82 2.53
N ILE A 146 -31.76 -4.82 1.64
CA ILE A 146 -32.51 -4.85 0.39
C ILE A 146 -31.59 -4.98 -0.84
N ASN A 147 -30.27 -4.97 -0.63
CA ASN A 147 -29.24 -5.05 -1.65
C ASN A 147 -29.39 -3.93 -2.71
N TYR A 148 -29.56 -2.68 -2.26
CA TYR A 148 -29.74 -1.53 -3.15
C TYR A 148 -29.24 -0.22 -2.53
N ILE A 149 -28.81 0.73 -3.37
CA ILE A 149 -28.45 2.09 -2.96
C ILE A 149 -29.68 2.78 -2.33
N GLU A 150 -29.48 3.46 -1.21
CA GLU A 150 -30.54 4.22 -0.55
C GLU A 150 -30.99 5.45 -1.36
N LEU A 151 -32.24 5.89 -1.15
CA LEU A 151 -32.76 7.12 -1.74
C LEU A 151 -31.91 8.35 -1.36
N ASP A 152 -31.94 9.38 -2.20
CA ASP A 152 -31.18 10.63 -2.08
C ASP A 152 -29.65 10.52 -2.24
N TYR A 153 -29.17 9.42 -2.83
CA TYR A 153 -27.77 9.25 -3.25
C TYR A 153 -27.63 9.24 -4.78
N PRO A 154 -26.49 9.68 -5.34
CA PRO A 154 -25.25 10.05 -4.66
C PRO A 154 -25.28 11.40 -3.93
N ARG A 155 -24.37 11.54 -2.97
CA ARG A 155 -24.03 12.81 -2.32
C ARG A 155 -22.59 13.20 -2.64
N ASP A 156 -22.26 14.46 -2.37
CA ASP A 156 -20.94 15.00 -2.62
C ASP A 156 -19.94 14.57 -1.55
N ILE A 157 -18.76 14.08 -1.96
CA ILE A 157 -17.72 13.60 -1.04
C ILE A 157 -17.20 14.71 -0.11
N ASN A 158 -17.43 15.98 -0.43
CA ASN A 158 -17.09 17.11 0.45
C ASN A 158 -17.80 17.08 1.82
N MET A 159 -18.81 16.23 2.00
CA MET A 159 -19.34 15.92 3.34
C MET A 159 -18.26 15.29 4.25
N PHE A 160 -17.29 14.59 3.68
CA PHE A 160 -16.07 14.12 4.35
C PHE A 160 -15.01 15.21 4.28
N ALA A 161 -15.16 16.24 5.10
CA ALA A 161 -14.39 17.48 4.98
C ALA A 161 -12.87 17.23 5.11
N GLY A 162 -12.10 17.76 4.15
CA GLY A 162 -10.64 17.67 4.10
C GLY A 162 -10.08 16.49 3.32
N ILE A 163 -10.91 15.54 2.86
CA ILE A 163 -10.45 14.40 2.03
C ILE A 163 -10.25 14.80 0.55
N GLY A 164 -11.21 15.53 -0.01
CA GLY A 164 -11.27 15.83 -1.45
C GLY A 164 -11.82 14.67 -2.29
N SER A 165 -11.77 14.80 -3.62
CA SER A 165 -12.25 13.80 -4.58
C SER A 165 -11.15 12.84 -5.04
N ASN A 166 -11.55 11.75 -5.70
CA ASN A 166 -10.67 10.73 -6.28
C ASN A 166 -9.71 10.18 -5.22
N ILE A 167 -10.29 9.50 -4.22
CA ILE A 167 -9.52 8.74 -3.25
C ILE A 167 -8.99 7.46 -3.90
N ASP A 168 -7.99 6.85 -3.30
CA ASP A 168 -7.44 5.58 -3.77
C ASP A 168 -8.00 4.39 -2.96
N ALA A 169 -8.29 4.61 -1.67
CA ALA A 169 -8.91 3.61 -0.81
C ALA A 169 -9.52 4.26 0.43
N VAL A 170 -10.44 3.54 1.07
CA VAL A 170 -10.96 3.88 2.40
C VAL A 170 -11.25 2.61 3.17
N PHE A 171 -10.90 2.57 4.45
CA PHE A 171 -11.32 1.49 5.34
C PHE A 171 -11.36 1.98 6.79
N GLN A 172 -12.10 1.27 7.64
CA GLN A 172 -12.04 1.45 9.09
C GLN A 172 -11.05 0.44 9.69
N TRP A 173 -10.09 0.94 10.47
CA TRP A 173 -9.12 0.08 11.14
C TRP A 173 -9.68 -0.51 12.46
N LYS A 174 -8.91 -1.40 13.10
CA LYS A 174 -9.30 -2.06 14.37
C LYS A 174 -9.45 -1.09 15.55
N ASP A 175 -8.87 0.10 15.44
CA ASP A 175 -9.01 1.19 16.42
C ASP A 175 -10.32 1.99 16.25
N HIS A 176 -11.22 1.51 15.38
CA HIS A 176 -12.49 2.13 15.03
C HIS A 176 -12.37 3.47 14.29
N LYS A 177 -11.16 3.82 13.82
CA LYS A 177 -10.95 5.03 13.04
C LYS A 177 -11.03 4.74 11.55
N THR A 178 -11.59 5.70 10.82
CA THR A 178 -11.66 5.66 9.36
C THR A 178 -10.40 6.29 8.76
N TYR A 179 -9.81 5.63 7.76
CA TYR A 179 -8.62 6.09 7.06
C TYR A 179 -8.89 6.19 5.56
N PHE A 180 -8.60 7.35 4.99
CA PHE A 180 -8.70 7.61 3.55
C PHE A 180 -7.30 7.75 2.95
N PHE A 181 -7.06 7.09 1.82
CA PHE A 181 -5.77 7.05 1.15
C PHE A 181 -5.84 7.79 -0.18
N LYS A 182 -4.75 8.49 -0.52
CA LYS A 182 -4.57 9.12 -1.82
C LYS A 182 -3.08 9.35 -2.09
N GLY A 183 -2.59 8.83 -3.21
CA GLY A 183 -1.18 8.78 -3.54
C GLY A 183 -0.40 7.97 -2.50
N LYS A 184 0.75 8.51 -2.07
CA LYS A 184 1.60 7.89 -1.03
C LYS A 184 1.16 8.23 0.40
N GLY A 185 0.10 9.03 0.54
CA GLY A 185 -0.36 9.57 1.81
C GLY A 185 -1.73 9.06 2.22
N PHE A 186 -2.08 9.32 3.48
CA PHE A 186 -3.40 9.05 4.03
C PHE A 186 -3.81 10.09 5.07
N TRP A 187 -5.11 10.18 5.31
CA TRP A 187 -5.71 10.93 6.42
C TRP A 187 -6.40 9.99 7.38
N GLU A 188 -6.23 10.25 8.68
CA GLU A 188 -7.14 9.78 9.72
C GLU A 188 -8.37 10.70 9.71
N PHE A 189 -9.57 10.12 9.73
CA PHE A 189 -10.83 10.85 9.69
C PHE A 189 -11.54 10.77 11.04
N ASP A 190 -12.00 11.93 11.52
CA ASP A 190 -12.81 12.04 12.73
C ASP A 190 -14.28 11.86 12.35
N ASP A 191 -14.79 10.64 12.55
CA ASP A 191 -16.16 10.26 12.20
C ASP A 191 -17.22 11.08 12.95
N LEU A 192 -16.92 11.57 14.15
CA LEU A 192 -17.86 12.38 14.96
C LEU A 192 -17.91 13.83 14.49
N ARG A 193 -16.75 14.38 14.11
CA ARG A 193 -16.65 15.77 13.61
C ARG A 193 -16.85 15.89 12.10
N MET A 194 -16.95 14.76 11.39
CA MET A 194 -17.06 14.69 9.93
C MET A 194 -15.98 15.48 9.19
N LYS A 195 -14.72 15.36 9.67
CA LYS A 195 -13.55 16.00 9.04
C LYS A 195 -12.26 15.24 9.31
N VAL A 196 -11.24 15.47 8.51
CA VAL A 196 -9.88 14.97 8.78
C VAL A 196 -9.38 15.40 10.16
N ALA A 197 -8.70 14.50 10.86
CA ALA A 197 -8.07 14.77 12.15
C ALA A 197 -6.88 15.74 12.02
N HIS A 198 -6.19 15.70 10.87
CA HIS A 198 -5.10 16.61 10.50
C HIS A 198 -5.22 16.99 9.02
N GLU A 199 -4.94 18.24 8.67
CA GLU A 199 -5.06 18.72 7.29
C GLU A 199 -4.01 18.09 6.36
N LYS A 200 -2.78 17.92 6.86
CA LYS A 200 -1.69 17.28 6.10
C LYS A 200 -1.80 15.77 6.16
N GLN A 201 -1.57 15.13 5.01
CA GLN A 201 -1.44 13.68 4.93
C GLN A 201 -0.22 13.19 5.72
N LYS A 202 -0.35 11.99 6.29
CA LYS A 202 0.80 11.20 6.76
C LYS A 202 1.23 10.26 5.66
N LEU A 203 2.54 9.97 5.55
CA LEU A 203 3.04 8.96 4.61
C LEU A 203 2.58 7.57 5.00
N SER A 204 2.11 6.79 4.02
CA SER A 204 1.54 5.48 4.28
C SER A 204 2.61 4.41 4.54
N GLY A 205 3.75 4.45 3.83
CA GLY A 205 4.82 3.47 3.95
C GLY A 205 5.36 3.29 5.38
N PRO A 206 5.74 4.37 6.09
CA PRO A 206 6.23 4.26 7.45
C PRO A 206 5.20 3.72 8.44
N VAL A 207 3.92 4.05 8.25
CA VAL A 207 2.84 3.70 9.20
C VAL A 207 2.33 2.27 8.95
N TRP A 208 2.10 1.91 7.69
CA TRP A 208 1.39 0.67 7.32
C TRP A 208 2.32 -0.43 6.81
N MET A 209 3.49 -0.07 6.23
CA MET A 209 4.39 -1.02 5.58
C MET A 209 5.70 -1.29 6.34
N GLY A 210 5.86 -0.68 7.52
CA GLY A 210 7.05 -0.80 8.36
C GLY A 210 8.31 -0.25 7.70
N CYS A 211 8.17 0.81 6.91
CA CYS A 211 9.29 1.49 6.26
C CYS A 211 9.95 2.49 7.22
N PRO A 212 11.24 2.83 7.00
CA PRO A 212 11.88 3.90 7.75
C PRO A 212 11.08 5.21 7.59
N PRO A 213 10.95 6.03 8.64
CA PRO A 213 10.45 7.39 8.46
C PRO A 213 11.40 8.13 7.51
N GLU A 214 10.86 8.90 6.57
CA GLU A 214 11.68 9.84 5.83
C GLU A 214 12.31 10.80 6.86
N VAL A 215 13.64 10.80 6.94
CA VAL A 215 14.34 11.85 7.66
C VAL A 215 14.06 13.11 6.86
N GLU A 216 13.32 14.06 7.44
CA GLU A 216 13.24 15.42 6.91
C GLU A 216 14.69 15.93 6.83
N THR A 217 15.32 15.79 5.66
CA THR A 217 16.46 16.64 5.37
C THR A 217 15.85 18.01 5.26
N ASN A 218 16.03 18.81 6.31
CA ASN A 218 15.91 20.25 6.21
C ASN A 218 16.93 20.66 5.16
N ASP A 219 16.52 20.65 3.89
CA ASP A 219 17.33 21.06 2.77
C ASP A 219 17.59 22.55 2.96
N VAL A 220 18.72 22.85 3.61
CA VAL A 220 19.44 24.07 3.33
C VAL A 220 19.80 23.97 1.85
N GLU A 221 19.06 24.72 1.06
CA GLU A 221 19.26 24.96 -0.36
C GLU A 221 20.74 25.23 -0.64
N THR A 222 21.46 24.18 -1.01
CA THR A 222 22.82 24.28 -1.55
C THR A 222 22.78 23.62 -2.90
N ASN A 223 22.61 24.46 -3.92
CA ASN A 223 22.87 24.15 -5.32
C ASN A 223 24.32 23.65 -5.46
N LEU A 224 24.55 22.36 -5.30
CA LEU A 224 25.78 21.67 -5.69
C LEU A 224 25.44 20.35 -6.39
N PRO A 225 26.00 20.09 -7.58
CA PRO A 225 25.64 18.91 -8.35
C PRO A 225 26.14 17.64 -7.66
N ARG A 226 25.21 16.71 -7.42
CA ARG A 226 25.46 15.42 -6.78
C ARG A 226 26.40 14.56 -7.66
N LYS A 227 27.68 14.55 -7.33
CA LYS A 227 28.61 13.48 -7.72
C LYS A 227 29.26 12.90 -6.47
N SER A 228 28.95 11.64 -6.17
CA SER A 228 29.89 10.80 -5.45
C SER A 228 29.89 9.39 -6.01
N ARG A 229 30.98 9.12 -6.73
CA ARG A 229 31.54 7.79 -6.95
C ARG A 229 31.73 7.11 -5.61
N ILE A 230 31.35 5.84 -5.54
CA ILE A 230 31.75 4.92 -4.48
C ILE A 230 33.27 4.76 -4.54
N MET A 231 33.99 5.17 -3.49
CA MET A 231 35.35 4.69 -3.23
C MET A 231 35.25 3.62 -2.15
N THR A 232 35.51 2.38 -2.57
CA THR A 232 35.70 1.22 -1.71
C THR A 232 36.93 1.43 -0.82
N THR A 233 36.75 1.27 0.48
CA THR A 233 37.82 1.19 1.47
C THR A 233 38.55 -0.16 1.33
N SER A 234 39.86 -0.10 1.17
CA SER A 234 40.77 -1.23 1.38
C SER A 234 41.64 -0.89 2.57
N SER A 235 41.43 -1.58 3.69
CA SER A 235 42.35 -1.58 4.82
C SER A 235 43.44 -2.62 4.56
N ALA A 236 44.66 -2.17 4.27
CA ALA A 236 45.85 -3.00 4.34
C ALA A 236 46.66 -2.60 5.57
N SER A 237 46.78 -3.55 6.50
CA SER A 237 47.69 -3.53 7.64
C SER A 237 49.14 -3.59 7.16
N ALA A 238 50.01 -2.73 7.71
CA ALA A 238 51.46 -2.85 7.58
C ALA A 238 52.11 -2.67 8.96
N THR A 239 52.77 -3.74 9.40
CA THR A 239 53.57 -3.84 10.62
C THR A 239 54.99 -3.28 10.42
N ALA A 240 55.43 -2.50 11.42
CA ALA A 240 56.78 -2.32 11.98
C ALA A 240 58.04 -2.29 11.07
N SER A 241 58.88 -1.27 11.27
CA SER A 241 60.31 -1.42 11.65
C SER A 241 60.93 -0.09 12.07
N ILE A 242 61.54 -0.05 13.25
CA ILE A 242 62.31 1.07 13.80
C ILE A 242 63.76 0.91 13.36
N LEU A 243 64.35 1.94 12.73
CA LEU A 243 65.78 2.02 12.42
C LEU A 243 66.44 3.08 13.30
N ALA A 244 67.36 2.62 14.14
CA ALA A 244 68.24 3.44 14.96
C ALA A 244 69.34 4.06 14.09
N ILE A 245 69.54 5.37 14.22
CA ILE A 245 70.67 6.08 13.62
C ILE A 245 71.74 6.27 14.69
N VAL A 246 72.87 5.62 14.49
CA VAL A 246 74.13 5.85 15.19
C VAL A 246 74.86 6.99 14.48
N ALA A 247 75.17 8.06 15.21
CA ALA A 247 76.12 9.08 14.76
C ALA A 247 77.26 9.15 15.77
N MET A 248 78.42 8.62 15.36
CA MET A 248 79.70 8.93 15.99
C MET A 248 80.24 10.23 15.38
N SER A 249 80.63 11.17 16.23
CA SER A 249 81.63 12.17 15.89
C SER A 249 82.54 12.38 17.09
N PHE A 250 83.78 11.91 16.92
CA PHE A 250 84.95 12.22 17.74
C PHE A 250 85.33 13.71 17.56
N PHE A 251 85.75 14.41 18.63
CA PHE A 251 87.15 14.77 18.89
C PHE A 251 87.32 15.75 20.08
N ASN A 252 88.21 15.34 20.99
CA ASN A 252 89.26 16.05 21.73
C ASN A 252 89.06 17.18 22.77
N SER A 253 89.61 16.87 23.96
CA SER A 253 90.69 17.55 24.70
C SER A 253 90.41 18.87 25.41
N LEU A 254 90.38 18.82 26.75
CA LEU A 254 91.52 19.11 27.64
C LEU A 254 91.18 18.69 29.08
#